data_AF-A0A933T0K5-F1
#
_entry.id   AF-A0A933T0K5-F1
#
_cell.length_a   1.000
_cell.length_b   1.000
_cell.length_c   1.000
_cell.angle_alpha   90.00
_cell.angle_beta   90.00
_cell.angle_gamma   90.00
#
_symmetry.space_group_name_H-M   'P 1'
#
loop_
_entity.id
_entity.type
_entity.pdbx_description
1 polymer ?
#
loop_
_entity_poly.entity_id
_entity_poly.type
_entity_poly.pdbx_seq_one_letter_code
_entity_poly.pdbx_strand_id
1 'polypeptide(L)' 'LYEAEKIKIFVIEGDRAKERLIKIGQKYELQSRLENQELKVKEYTEVIEGLKEEEMVVTVGQQNLFEGAKVNVAR' A
#
# COMPACT_ATOMS: atom_id res chain seq x y z
N LEU A 1 -8.67 -16.52 17.38
CA LEU A 1 -7.49 -16.21 16.54
C LEU A 1 -8.00 -15.35 15.40
N TYR A 2 -7.46 -14.14 15.21
CA TYR A 2 -7.76 -13.36 14.01
C TYR A 2 -6.92 -13.94 12.87
N GLU A 3 -7.58 -14.51 11.87
CA GLU A 3 -6.91 -14.87 10.62
C GLU A 3 -6.44 -13.58 9.95
N ALA A 4 -5.14 -13.51 9.65
CA ALA A 4 -4.60 -12.37 8.93
C ALA A 4 -5.11 -12.42 7.48
N GLU A 5 -5.65 -11.29 7.02
CA GLU A 5 -6.20 -11.16 5.67
C GLU A 5 -5.05 -11.14 4.64
N LYS A 6 -5.24 -11.82 3.51
CA LYS A 6 -4.30 -11.77 2.39
C LYS A 6 -4.86 -10.87 1.31
N ILE A 7 -4.10 -9.85 0.90
CA ILE A 7 -4.50 -8.92 -0.15
C ILE A 7 -3.48 -8.91 -1.28
N LYS A 8 -3.93 -8.51 -2.48
CA LYS A 8 -3.07 -8.29 -3.63
C LYS A 8 -2.66 -6.82 -3.71
N ILE A 9 -1.36 -6.57 -3.92
CA ILE A 9 -0.79 -5.25 -4.19
C ILE A 9 0.08 -5.29 -5.45
N PHE A 10 0.55 -4.12 -5.88
CA PHE A 10 1.56 -3.99 -6.92
C PHE A 10 2.85 -3.39 -6.36
N VAL A 11 3.97 -4.05 -6.64
CA VAL A 11 5.33 -3.54 -6.40
C VAL A 11 6.00 -3.19 -7.72
N ILE A 12 6.96 -2.26 -7.68
CA ILE A 12 7.73 -1.88 -8.86
C ILE A 12 9.03 -2.69 -8.91
N GLU A 13 9.21 -3.46 -9.98
CA GLU A 13 10.48 -4.10 -10.33
C GLU A 13 11.02 -3.46 -11.62
N GLY A 14 12.06 -2.62 -11.49
CA GLY A 14 12.59 -1.83 -12.60
C GLY A 14 11.59 -0.75 -13.06
N ASP A 15 11.04 -0.90 -14.26
CA ASP A 15 10.01 -0.02 -14.82
C ASP A 15 8.64 -0.71 -14.98
N ARG A 16 8.44 -1.84 -14.31
CA ARG A 16 7.20 -2.64 -14.41
C ARG A 16 6.53 -2.89 -13.07
N ALA A 17 5.21 -2.95 -13.10
CA ALA A 17 4.38 -3.39 -11.98
C ALA A 17 4.40 -4.91 -11.89
N LYS A 18 4.46 -5.42 -10.66
CA LYS A 18 4.37 -6.84 -10.34
C LYS A 18 3.38 -7.07 -9.23
N GLU A 19 2.45 -7.99 -9.45
CA GLU A 19 1.46 -8.42 -8.49
C GLU A 19 2.13 -9.19 -7.36
N ARG A 20 1.72 -8.88 -6.13
CA ARG A 20 2.16 -9.61 -4.95
C ARG A 20 1.03 -9.80 -3.96
N LEU A 21 0.88 -11.02 -3.48
CA LEU A 21 0.03 -11.30 -2.33
C LEU A 21 0.81 -11.02 -1.06
N ILE A 22 0.26 -10.16 -0.22
CA ILE A 22 0.81 -9.82 1.09
C ILE A 22 -0.17 -10.20 2.19
N LYS A 23 0.36 -10.42 3.39
CA LYS A 23 -0.44 -10.65 4.60
C LYS A 23 -0.52 -9.35 5.37
N ILE A 24 -1.74 -8.89 5.62
CA ILE A 24 -1.98 -7.67 6.40
C ILE A 24 -2.43 -7.99 7.82
N GLY A 25 -2.10 -7.06 8.71
CA GLY A 25 -2.44 -7.09 10.13
C GLY A 25 -3.57 -6.14 10.47
N GLN A 26 -3.34 -5.36 11.51
CA GLN A 26 -4.33 -4.41 11.99
C GLN A 26 -4.44 -3.19 11.06
N LYS A 27 -5.64 -2.61 11.02
CA LYS A 27 -5.91 -1.32 10.39
C LYS A 27 -5.94 -0.26 11.49
N TYR A 28 -5.35 0.89 11.22
CA TYR A 28 -5.24 2.00 12.16
C TYR A 28 -5.82 3.27 11.55
N GLU A 29 -6.62 3.98 12.32
CA GLU A 29 -7.09 5.32 11.98
C GLU A 29 -6.37 6.33 12.89
N LEU A 30 -5.61 7.23 12.28
CA LEU A 30 -4.92 8.29 13.01
C LEU A 30 -5.59 9.63 12.71
N GLN A 31 -6.19 10.22 13.74
CA GLN A 31 -6.81 11.54 13.66
C GLN A 31 -5.80 12.59 14.11
N SER A 32 -5.33 13.43 13.19
CA SER A 32 -4.51 14.59 13.55
C SER A 32 -5.39 15.84 13.61
N ARG A 33 -5.43 16.50 14.77
CA ARG A 33 -5.95 17.86 14.87
C ARG A 33 -4.79 18.82 14.71
N LEU A 34 -4.78 19.59 13.62
CA LEU A 34 -3.94 20.78 13.51
C LEU A 34 -4.71 21.92 14.18
N GLU A 35 -4.04 22.71 15.02
CA GLU A 35 -4.63 23.91 15.61
C GLU A 35 -5.18 24.80 14.49
N ASN A 36 -6.50 24.98 14.49
CA ASN A 36 -7.29 25.81 13.57
C ASN A 36 -7.57 25.26 12.15
N GLN A 37 -7.43 23.96 11.87
CA GLN A 37 -7.83 23.37 10.58
C GLN A 37 -8.55 22.01 10.68
N GLU A 38 -9.24 21.64 9.60
CA GLU A 38 -10.06 20.43 9.42
C GLU A 38 -9.45 19.16 10.02
N LEU A 39 -10.29 18.33 10.65
CA LEU A 39 -9.92 16.99 11.10
C LEU A 39 -9.44 16.16 9.91
N LYS A 40 -8.13 15.87 9.87
CA LYS A 40 -7.56 14.95 8.90
C LYS A 40 -7.46 13.56 9.52
N VAL A 41 -8.27 12.63 9.01
CA VAL A 41 -8.16 11.21 9.33
C VAL A 41 -7.22 10.57 8.31
N LYS A 42 -6.22 9.83 8.78
CA LYS A 42 -5.37 8.99 7.94
C LYS A 42 -5.57 7.54 8.32
N GLU A 43 -5.83 6.71 7.33
CA GLU A 43 -5.94 5.26 7.49
C GLU A 43 -4.60 4.60 7.15
N TYR A 44 -4.20 3.63 7.95
CA TYR A 44 -3.00 2.84 7.75
C TYR A 44 -3.35 1.36 7.88
N THR A 45 -2.66 0.51 7.14
CA THR A 45 -2.76 -0.95 7.25
C THR A 45 -1.37 -1.50 7.48
N GLU A 46 -1.23 -2.32 8.52
CA GLU A 46 0.02 -3.02 8.80
C GLU A 46 0.25 -4.15 7.80
N VAL A 47 1.49 -4.28 7.32
CA VAL A 47 1.93 -5.40 6.49
C VAL A 47 2.80 -6.31 7.35
N ILE A 48 2.39 -7.56 7.51
CA ILE A 48 3.08 -8.54 8.37
C ILE A 48 4.06 -9.38 7.54
N GLU A 49 3.69 -9.77 6.32
CA GLU A 49 4.51 -10.63 5.45
C GLU A 49 4.32 -10.29 3.97
N GLY A 50 5.32 -10.62 3.15
CA GLY A 50 5.22 -10.54 1.69
C GLY A 50 5.76 -9.26 1.05
N LEU A 51 6.37 -8.38 1.83
CA LEU A 51 7.08 -7.20 1.35
C LEU A 51 8.49 -7.16 1.94
N LYS A 52 9.47 -6.67 1.18
CA LYS A 52 10.83 -6.42 1.66
C LYS A 52 11.07 -4.93 1.87
N GLU A 53 12.06 -4.61 2.69
CA GLU A 53 12.55 -3.24 2.82
C GLU A 53 12.95 -2.69 1.44
N GLU A 54 12.79 -1.37 1.29
CA GLU A 54 13.10 -0.62 0.07
C GLU A 54 12.28 -0.99 -1.18
N GLU A 55 11.30 -1.90 -1.09
CA GLU A 55 10.38 -2.16 -2.19
C GLU A 55 9.39 -1.00 -2.38
N MET A 56 9.31 -0.50 -3.61
CA MET A 56 8.37 0.55 -3.97
C MET A 56 6.99 -0.07 -4.24
N VAL A 57 6.02 0.31 -3.41
CA VAL A 57 4.62 -0.12 -3.53
C VAL A 57 3.82 0.97 -4.24
N VAL A 58 2.99 0.56 -5.19
CA VAL A 58 2.03 1.48 -5.81
C VAL A 58 0.86 1.66 -4.87
N THR A 59 0.55 2.89 -4.45
CA THR A 59 -0.59 3.19 -3.56
C THR A 59 -1.73 3.93 -4.25
N VAL A 60 -1.48 4.46 -5.46
CA VAL A 60 -2.46 5.22 -6.25
C VAL A 60 -2.51 4.64 -7.66
N GLY A 61 -3.72 4.48 -8.21
CA GLY A 61 -3.91 4.00 -9.58
C GLY A 61 -3.80 2.48 -9.76
N GLN A 62 -3.79 1.70 -8.67
CA GLN A 62 -3.70 0.23 -8.70
C GLN A 62 -4.77 -0.44 -9.59
N GLN A 63 -5.96 0.15 -9.69
CA GLN A 63 -7.07 -0.37 -10.50
C GLN A 63 -6.78 -0.38 -12.01
N ASN A 64 -5.76 0.38 -12.45
CA ASN A 64 -5.36 0.46 -13.85
C ASN A 64 -4.13 -0.41 -14.17
N LEU A 65 -3.60 -1.13 -13.17
CA LEU A 65 -2.42 -1.98 -13.33
C LEU A 65 -2.82 -3.44 -13.52
N PHE A 66 -1.94 -4.14 -14.23
CA PHE A 66 -1.94 -5.59 -14.38
C PHE A 66 -0.47 -6.06 -14.33
N GLU A 67 -0.25 -7.36 -14.13
CA GLU A 67 1.09 -7.96 -14.12
C GLU A 67 1.93 -7.52 -15.34
N GLY A 68 3.11 -6.93 -15.09
CA GLY A 68 4.04 -6.48 -16.11
C GLY A 68 3.72 -5.12 -16.75
N ALA A 69 2.67 -4.42 -16.31
CA ALA A 69 2.34 -3.09 -16.81
C ALA A 69 3.51 -2.12 -16.64
N LYS A 70 3.83 -1.34 -17.68
CA LYS A 70 4.89 -0.35 -17.61
C LYS A 70 4.47 0.82 -16.72
N VAL A 71 5.31 1.17 -15.76
CA VAL A 71 5.04 2.25 -14.80
C VAL A 71 6.05 3.37 -15.03
N ASN A 72 5.54 4.59 -15.14
CA ASN A 72 6.38 5.78 -15.06
C ASN A 72 6.27 6.34 -13.65
N VAL A 73 7.33 6.17 -12.86
CA VAL A 73 7.37 6.62 -11.47
C VAL A 73 7.62 8.13 -11.47
N ALA A 74 6.58 8.92 -11.20
CA ALA A 74 6.74 10.32 -10.84
C ALA A 74 7.42 10.37 -9.46
N ARG A 75 8.64 10.89 -9.42
CA ARG A 75 9.41 11.13 -8.19
C ARG A 75 9.21 12.56 -7.71
#